data_AF-A0A8X7WD31-F1
#
_entry.id   AF-A0A8X7WD31-F1
#
_cell.length_a   1.000
_cell.length_b   1.000
_cell.length_c   1.000
_cell.angle_alpha   90.00
_cell.angle_beta   90.00
_cell.angle_gamma   90.00
#
_symmetry.space_group_name_H-M   'P 1'
#
loop_
_entity.id
_entity.type
_entity.pdbx_description
1 polymer ?
#
loop_
_entity_poly.entity_id
_entity_poly.type
_entity_poly.pdbx_seq_one_letter_code
_entity_poly.pdbx_strand_id
1 'polypeptide(L)'
;MQNEKEERFEDWKGREAIPGKHGGIGPASIACVVENLVFVANGFNFIEYFMSSMHYSPATAANMGLILLTFQSYNPKLQPESDETPSTLQATILFTGLYAMAFGAGGIKASLPTHGGDQLDRRNPRLISRFFNWFYFSICCGCILAVTIVVSIEESKGWFWSFTTSVGILALALFIFMAGLPDCLRSRNRNKSDLEEEMMQSLISTDEGISHTKLKCLDKTMLNKNISATEVAETRTFLGLLPIFFSTIAMNCCLAQLSTFSVQQGMIMNRKLFCSFEIPVTSLAAITLILMVLSIPLYDYFGKRISSDISPSFNLKRIGLGLALSSLSMVIAAIVETMRKYEAVHNDFNISVLWLMCQYLMLTVADTLAFGGMLDFFYREAPSNMKSMSTALGWCSTAFGFFLSTALVEVTNTITGWLGGDDLNETRLELFYVVLFVLNTLNLLSYIFWTKTY
;
A
#
# COMPACT_ATOMS: atom_id res chain seq x y z
N MET A 1 35.78 11.54 -31.08
CA MET A 1 34.76 12.53 -30.65
C MET A 1 33.41 11.92 -30.91
N GLN A 2 32.87 11.19 -29.93
CA GLN A 2 31.49 10.70 -29.98
C GLN A 2 30.57 11.90 -29.83
N ASN A 3 29.63 12.07 -30.77
CA ASN A 3 28.55 13.03 -30.68
C ASN A 3 27.74 12.74 -29.40
N GLU A 4 28.00 13.48 -28.33
CA GLU A 4 27.08 13.60 -27.21
C GLU A 4 25.78 14.21 -27.75
N LYS A 5 24.77 13.38 -28.06
CA LYS A 5 23.41 13.86 -28.30
C LYS A 5 22.98 14.56 -26.99
N GLU A 6 23.02 15.89 -26.93
CA GLU A 6 22.46 16.68 -25.84
C GLU A 6 20.96 16.36 -25.70
N GLU A 7 20.52 15.95 -24.51
CA GLU A 7 19.10 15.86 -24.19
C GLU A 7 18.55 17.29 -24.11
N ARG A 8 17.64 17.62 -25.03
CA ARG A 8 16.95 18.93 -25.02
C ARG A 8 15.71 18.85 -24.15
N PHE A 9 15.67 19.71 -23.14
CA PHE A 9 14.52 19.91 -22.28
C PHE A 9 13.74 21.13 -22.76
N GLU A 10 12.42 21.08 -22.70
CA GLU A 10 11.54 22.20 -23.05
C GLU A 10 10.71 22.62 -21.83
N ASP A 11 10.49 23.91 -21.62
CA ASP A 11 9.55 24.49 -20.65
C ASP A 11 8.09 24.13 -21.04
N TRP A 12 7.11 24.29 -20.15
CA TRP A 12 5.68 24.01 -20.43
C TRP A 12 5.11 24.81 -21.62
N LYS A 13 5.77 25.90 -22.03
CA LYS A 13 5.47 26.69 -23.24
C LYS A 13 6.25 26.26 -24.50
N GLY A 14 7.01 25.17 -24.46
CA GLY A 14 7.80 24.67 -25.59
C GLY A 14 9.08 25.44 -25.87
N ARG A 15 9.66 26.13 -24.87
CA ARG A 15 10.92 26.87 -24.99
C ARG A 15 12.08 26.03 -24.49
N GLU A 16 13.25 26.09 -25.11
CA GLU A 16 14.44 25.35 -24.61
C GLU A 16 14.75 25.75 -23.16
N ALA A 17 14.86 24.75 -22.29
CA ALA A 17 15.03 24.91 -20.86
C ALA A 17 16.33 24.24 -20.39
N ILE A 18 17.03 24.89 -19.45
CA ILE A 18 18.36 24.47 -18.98
C ILE A 18 18.20 23.77 -17.62
N PRO A 19 18.60 22.48 -17.49
CA PRO A 19 18.41 21.68 -16.26
C PRO A 19 19.06 22.23 -14.99
N GLY A 20 20.08 23.09 -15.12
CA GLY A 20 20.76 23.72 -13.98
C GLY A 20 20.12 25.01 -13.47
N LYS A 21 19.12 25.56 -14.18
CA LYS A 21 18.48 26.85 -13.86
C LYS A 21 16.96 26.75 -13.70
N HIS A 22 16.34 25.76 -14.34
CA HIS A 22 14.91 25.44 -14.26
C HIS A 22 14.82 23.98 -13.83
N GLY A 23 13.95 23.67 -12.86
CA GLY A 23 13.90 22.38 -12.19
C GLY A 23 14.69 22.36 -10.88
N GLY A 24 14.01 22.06 -9.79
CA GLY A 24 14.60 21.99 -8.46
C GLY A 24 13.87 20.99 -7.58
N ILE A 25 14.63 20.31 -6.70
CA ILE A 25 14.12 19.29 -5.75
C ILE A 25 13.10 19.90 -4.76
N GLY A 26 13.14 21.21 -4.52
CA GLY A 26 12.34 21.91 -3.50
C GLY A 26 10.82 21.82 -3.71
N PRO A 27 10.26 22.38 -4.80
CA PRO A 27 8.81 22.41 -5.01
C PRO A 27 8.17 21.02 -5.13
N ALA A 28 8.83 20.09 -5.84
CA ALA A 28 8.35 18.73 -6.04
C ALA A 28 8.34 17.91 -4.73
N SER A 29 9.32 18.14 -3.85
CA SER A 29 9.38 17.43 -2.57
C SER A 29 8.36 17.95 -1.56
N ILE A 30 8.11 19.26 -1.51
CA ILE A 30 7.09 19.87 -0.64
C ILE A 30 5.68 19.44 -1.05
N ALA A 31 5.37 19.46 -2.36
CA ALA A 31 4.07 18.97 -2.86
C ALA A 31 3.84 17.50 -2.45
N CYS A 32 4.87 16.67 -2.52
CA CYS A 32 4.78 15.26 -2.15
C CYS A 32 4.58 15.03 -0.63
N VAL A 33 5.17 15.86 0.25
CA VAL A 33 4.96 15.75 1.72
C VAL A 33 3.49 16.01 2.03
N VAL A 34 2.99 17.12 1.48
CA VAL A 34 1.67 17.69 1.77
C VAL A 34 0.57 16.80 1.19
N GLU A 35 0.82 16.13 0.07
CA GLU A 35 -0.13 15.22 -0.55
C GLU A 35 -0.32 13.91 0.24
N ASN A 36 0.77 13.24 0.63
CA ASN A 36 0.68 11.97 1.36
C ASN A 36 0.11 12.14 2.78
N LEU A 37 0.32 13.33 3.37
CA LEU A 37 -0.31 13.78 4.61
C LEU A 37 -1.85 13.74 4.53
N VAL A 38 -2.44 14.15 3.40
CA VAL A 38 -3.90 14.22 3.24
C VAL A 38 -4.50 12.83 3.01
N PHE A 39 -3.87 12.01 2.18
CA PHE A 39 -4.45 10.73 1.77
C PHE A 39 -4.45 9.68 2.89
N VAL A 40 -3.37 9.61 3.67
CA VAL A 40 -3.28 8.62 4.76
C VAL A 40 -4.15 9.03 5.95
N ALA A 41 -4.26 10.32 6.27
CA ALA A 41 -5.19 10.82 7.28
C ALA A 41 -6.62 10.43 6.93
N ASN A 42 -7.07 10.79 5.72
CA ASN A 42 -8.45 10.56 5.33
C ASN A 42 -8.79 9.06 5.22
N GLY A 43 -7.86 8.21 4.75
CA GLY A 43 -8.10 6.77 4.57
C GLY A 43 -8.42 6.01 5.86
N PHE A 44 -7.70 6.28 6.95
CA PHE A 44 -7.98 5.66 8.24
C PHE A 44 -9.23 6.26 8.91
N ASN A 45 -9.39 7.58 8.80
CA ASN A 45 -10.50 8.32 9.37
C ASN A 45 -11.84 7.92 8.73
N PHE A 46 -11.86 7.55 7.44
CA PHE A 46 -13.07 7.05 6.81
C PHE A 46 -13.60 5.76 7.45
N ILE A 47 -12.73 4.82 7.80
CA ILE A 47 -13.15 3.56 8.42
C ILE A 47 -13.79 3.84 9.78
N GLU A 48 -13.19 4.74 10.57
CA GLU A 48 -13.72 5.17 11.86
C GLU A 48 -15.03 5.96 11.71
N TYR A 49 -15.18 6.80 10.68
CA TYR A 49 -16.44 7.49 10.35
C TYR A 49 -17.57 6.51 10.00
N PHE A 50 -17.30 5.47 9.20
CA PHE A 50 -18.27 4.43 8.85
C PHE A 50 -18.78 3.68 10.09
N MET A 51 -17.89 3.40 11.03
CA MET A 51 -18.20 2.67 12.26
C MET A 51 -18.93 3.55 13.29
N SER A 52 -18.44 4.78 13.48
CA SER A 52 -18.85 5.66 14.58
C SER A 52 -20.08 6.50 14.24
N SER A 53 -20.20 6.97 12.99
CA SER A 53 -21.27 7.89 12.57
C SER A 53 -22.31 7.25 11.66
N MET A 54 -21.91 6.27 10.83
CA MET A 54 -22.83 5.60 9.90
C MET A 54 -23.33 4.24 10.42
N HIS A 55 -22.85 3.78 11.58
CA HIS A 55 -23.23 2.53 12.25
C HIS A 55 -23.22 1.29 11.34
N TYR A 56 -22.31 1.25 10.35
CA TYR A 56 -22.14 0.06 9.53
C TYR A 56 -21.22 -0.94 10.22
N SER A 57 -21.48 -2.24 10.08
CA SER A 57 -20.53 -3.27 10.52
C SER A 57 -19.26 -3.24 9.65
N PRO A 58 -18.07 -3.59 10.17
CA PRO A 58 -16.80 -3.60 9.42
C PRO A 58 -16.86 -4.38 8.10
N ALA A 59 -17.59 -5.49 8.13
CA ALA A 59 -17.86 -6.38 7.00
C ALA A 59 -18.60 -5.66 5.87
N THR A 60 -19.59 -4.88 6.27
CA THR A 60 -20.49 -4.14 5.40
C THR A 60 -19.89 -2.79 5.01
N ALA A 61 -19.08 -2.13 5.84
CA ALA A 61 -18.36 -0.90 5.48
C ALA A 61 -17.33 -1.14 4.35
N ALA A 62 -16.63 -2.27 4.38
CA ALA A 62 -15.66 -2.65 3.35
C ALA A 62 -16.34 -3.13 2.03
N ASN A 63 -17.50 -3.79 2.11
CA ASN A 63 -18.29 -4.26 0.95
C ASN A 63 -19.24 -3.21 0.35
N MET A 64 -19.89 -2.38 1.17
CA MET A 64 -20.85 -1.34 0.76
C MET A 64 -20.16 -0.12 0.17
N GLY A 65 -18.87 0.09 0.51
CA GLY A 65 -17.96 0.92 -0.26
C GLY A 65 -18.20 0.72 -1.75
N LEU A 66 -17.72 -0.38 -2.33
CA LEU A 66 -17.54 -0.48 -3.78
C LEU A 66 -18.83 -0.27 -4.64
N ILE A 67 -20.01 -0.62 -4.14
CA ILE A 67 -21.24 -0.66 -4.96
C ILE A 67 -22.13 0.58 -4.75
N LEU A 68 -22.14 1.16 -3.54
CA LEU A 68 -22.95 2.34 -3.27
C LEU A 68 -22.16 3.64 -3.48
N LEU A 69 -20.87 3.66 -3.84
CA LEU A 69 -20.13 4.90 -4.16
C LEU A 69 -20.59 5.79 -5.31
N THR A 70 -21.74 5.49 -5.91
CA THR A 70 -22.12 6.00 -7.21
C THR A 70 -23.27 7.05 -7.19
N PHE A 71 -23.91 7.33 -6.06
CA PHE A 71 -25.33 7.77 -6.08
C PHE A 71 -25.82 8.81 -5.00
N GLN A 72 -25.06 9.23 -3.96
CA GLN A 72 -25.56 10.05 -2.79
C GLN A 72 -24.87 11.37 -2.78
N SER A 73 -23.70 11.53 -3.44
CA SER A 73 -22.77 12.71 -3.51
C SER A 73 -23.39 14.01 -3.89
N TYR A 74 -24.67 13.93 -4.08
CA TYR A 74 -25.51 14.82 -4.75
C TYR A 74 -26.45 15.59 -3.82
N ASN A 75 -26.70 15.23 -2.54
CA ASN A 75 -27.62 16.05 -1.72
C ASN A 75 -27.47 16.06 -0.17
N PRO A 76 -27.52 17.24 0.49
CA PRO A 76 -27.32 17.41 1.94
C PRO A 76 -28.54 17.14 2.84
N LYS A 77 -29.72 16.84 2.29
CA LYS A 77 -30.97 16.58 3.05
C LYS A 77 -31.05 15.22 3.71
N LEU A 78 -29.99 14.44 3.61
CA LEU A 78 -30.14 13.01 3.67
C LEU A 78 -29.56 12.38 4.86
N GLN A 79 -28.73 13.05 5.67
CA GLN A 79 -28.15 12.59 6.95
C GLN A 79 -29.28 12.23 7.95
N PRO A 80 -29.15 11.22 8.83
CA PRO A 80 -30.27 10.76 9.63
C PRO A 80 -30.29 11.45 11.00
N GLU A 81 -31.49 11.58 11.58
CA GLU A 81 -31.67 11.85 13.01
C GLU A 81 -31.69 10.53 13.80
N SER A 82 -31.33 10.60 15.08
CA SER A 82 -30.93 9.50 15.96
C SER A 82 -31.88 8.28 15.96
N ASP A 83 -31.29 7.07 15.84
CA ASP A 83 -31.88 5.71 15.96
C ASP A 83 -32.61 5.05 14.77
N GLU A 84 -32.45 5.52 13.52
CA GLU A 84 -32.95 4.79 12.32
C GLU A 84 -31.88 4.53 11.24
N THR A 85 -32.04 3.43 10.49
CA THR A 85 -31.15 3.04 9.39
C THR A 85 -31.13 4.09 8.26
N PRO A 86 -29.95 4.45 7.71
CA PRO A 86 -29.77 5.61 6.84
C PRO A 86 -30.43 5.48 5.46
N SER A 87 -30.88 6.59 4.89
CA SER A 87 -31.57 6.61 3.59
C SER A 87 -30.63 6.45 2.38
N THR A 88 -31.14 5.97 1.24
CA THR A 88 -30.30 5.67 0.06
C THR A 88 -29.49 6.87 -0.39
N LEU A 89 -30.09 8.05 -0.52
CA LEU A 89 -29.40 9.27 -0.93
C LEU A 89 -28.56 9.86 0.23
N GLN A 90 -28.19 9.03 1.21
CA GLN A 90 -27.27 9.23 2.33
C GLN A 90 -26.17 8.12 2.43
N ALA A 91 -26.08 7.19 1.50
CA ALA A 91 -24.95 6.23 1.46
C ALA A 91 -23.93 6.54 0.34
N THR A 92 -24.44 7.08 -0.73
CA THR A 92 -23.78 7.34 -1.98
C THR A 92 -22.94 8.71 -2.16
N ILE A 93 -22.81 9.67 -1.19
CA ILE A 93 -22.08 11.02 -1.12
C ILE A 93 -20.73 10.76 -0.64
N LEU A 94 -20.74 10.30 0.61
CA LEU A 94 -19.61 9.77 1.28
C LEU A 94 -18.80 8.97 0.27
N PHE A 95 -19.56 8.17 -0.47
CA PHE A 95 -18.96 7.24 -1.30
C PHE A 95 -18.42 7.79 -2.65
N THR A 96 -19.08 8.67 -3.40
CA THR A 96 -18.41 9.27 -4.60
C THR A 96 -17.16 10.07 -4.20
N GLY A 97 -17.16 10.70 -3.01
CA GLY A 97 -15.98 11.34 -2.46
C GLY A 97 -14.82 10.36 -2.23
N LEU A 98 -15.11 9.19 -1.67
CA LEU A 98 -14.14 8.10 -1.46
C LEU A 98 -13.59 7.54 -2.78
N TYR A 99 -14.42 7.34 -3.81
CA TYR A 99 -13.92 6.89 -5.11
C TYR A 99 -13.13 7.94 -5.85
N ALA A 100 -13.57 9.19 -5.82
CA ALA A 100 -12.81 10.30 -6.38
C ALA A 100 -11.46 10.43 -5.66
N MET A 101 -11.43 10.25 -4.34
CA MET A 101 -10.19 10.21 -3.56
C MET A 101 -9.32 9.01 -3.94
N ALA A 102 -9.88 7.82 -4.07
CA ALA A 102 -9.15 6.61 -4.45
C ALA A 102 -8.56 6.72 -5.87
N PHE A 103 -9.34 7.24 -6.83
CA PHE A 103 -8.91 7.49 -8.20
C PHE A 103 -7.82 8.56 -8.26
N GLY A 104 -8.01 9.68 -7.54
CA GLY A 104 -7.02 10.74 -7.41
C GLY A 104 -5.72 10.22 -6.78
N ALA A 105 -5.81 9.53 -5.65
CA ALA A 105 -4.66 8.95 -4.95
C ALA A 105 -3.91 7.93 -5.83
N GLY A 106 -4.64 7.04 -6.51
CA GLY A 106 -4.05 6.04 -7.39
C GLY A 106 -3.32 6.69 -8.57
N GLY A 107 -3.95 7.69 -9.20
CA GLY A 107 -3.36 8.44 -10.31
C GLY A 107 -2.09 9.20 -9.93
N ILE A 108 -2.10 9.87 -8.77
CA ILE A 108 -0.93 10.64 -8.34
C ILE A 108 0.20 9.72 -7.85
N LYS A 109 -0.09 8.65 -7.09
CA LYS A 109 0.93 7.67 -6.67
C LYS A 109 1.69 7.04 -7.85
N ALA A 110 1.03 6.84 -8.99
CA ALA A 110 1.65 6.30 -10.19
C ALA A 110 2.47 7.33 -10.99
N SER A 111 2.05 8.60 -11.00
CA SER A 111 2.59 9.63 -11.90
C SER A 111 3.58 10.60 -11.23
N LEU A 112 3.48 10.83 -9.92
CA LEU A 112 4.32 11.80 -9.23
C LEU A 112 5.81 11.40 -9.13
N PRO A 113 6.17 10.15 -8.77
CA PRO A 113 7.58 9.76 -8.69
C PRO A 113 8.26 9.79 -10.06
N THR A 114 7.52 9.39 -11.11
CA THR A 114 8.00 9.39 -12.49
C THR A 114 8.16 10.81 -13.01
N HIS A 115 7.18 11.68 -12.79
CA HIS A 115 7.26 13.08 -13.16
C HIS A 115 8.40 13.82 -12.47
N GLY A 116 8.61 13.59 -11.16
CA GLY A 116 9.72 14.19 -10.42
C GLY A 116 11.09 13.65 -10.85
N GLY A 117 11.18 12.37 -11.21
CA GLY A 117 12.39 11.75 -11.75
C GLY A 117 12.80 12.32 -13.11
N ASP A 118 11.83 12.65 -13.97
CA ASP A 118 12.08 13.23 -15.30
C ASP A 118 12.61 14.68 -15.25
N GLN A 119 12.52 15.35 -14.10
CA GLN A 119 13.10 16.68 -13.90
C GLN A 119 14.62 16.65 -13.66
N LEU A 120 15.19 15.48 -13.39
CA LEU A 120 16.57 15.33 -12.95
C LEU A 120 17.46 14.92 -14.11
N ASP A 121 18.67 15.48 -14.14
CA ASP A 121 19.68 15.09 -15.12
C ASP A 121 20.10 13.62 -14.90
N ARG A 122 19.82 12.78 -15.91
CA ARG A 122 20.12 11.34 -15.90
C ARG A 122 21.60 11.05 -15.82
N ARG A 123 22.46 12.00 -16.20
CA ARG A 123 23.93 11.87 -16.12
C ARG A 123 24.44 11.86 -14.68
N ASN A 124 23.63 12.31 -13.71
CA ASN A 124 24.01 12.44 -12.31
C ASN A 124 23.25 11.45 -11.41
N PRO A 125 23.66 10.17 -11.33
CA PRO A 125 22.93 9.14 -10.56
C PRO A 125 22.83 9.45 -9.06
N ARG A 126 23.79 10.19 -8.50
CA ARG A 126 23.75 10.67 -7.11
C ARG A 126 22.58 11.63 -6.85
N LEU A 127 22.22 12.45 -7.83
CA LEU A 127 21.12 13.43 -7.70
C LEU A 127 19.76 12.70 -7.68
N ILE A 128 19.61 11.69 -8.55
CA ILE A 128 18.42 10.84 -8.63
C ILE A 128 18.19 10.08 -7.31
N SER A 129 19.24 9.44 -6.78
CA SER A 129 19.13 8.71 -5.51
C SER A 129 18.79 9.64 -4.34
N ARG A 130 19.37 10.85 -4.28
CA ARG A 130 19.03 11.85 -3.27
C ARG A 130 17.57 12.31 -3.35
N PHE A 131 17.05 12.51 -4.56
CA PHE A 131 15.65 12.87 -4.78
C PHE A 131 14.72 11.78 -4.25
N PHE A 132 14.92 10.51 -4.67
CA PHE A 132 14.05 9.41 -4.22
C PHE A 132 14.14 9.18 -2.70
N ASN A 133 15.33 9.27 -2.10
CA ASN A 133 15.46 9.17 -0.65
C ASN A 133 14.67 10.27 0.09
N TRP A 134 14.74 11.51 -0.42
CA TRP A 134 13.99 12.62 0.15
C TRP A 134 12.48 12.50 -0.09
N PHE A 135 12.06 11.98 -1.25
CA PHE A 135 10.67 11.64 -1.59
C PHE A 135 10.10 10.60 -0.62
N TYR A 136 10.83 9.50 -0.36
CA TYR A 136 10.41 8.50 0.62
C TYR A 136 10.34 9.05 2.04
N PHE A 137 11.34 9.83 2.47
CA PHE A 137 11.32 10.49 3.78
C PHE A 137 10.10 11.41 3.93
N SER A 138 9.80 12.18 2.89
CA SER A 138 8.65 13.08 2.79
C SER A 138 7.32 12.35 2.96
N ILE A 139 7.12 11.24 2.24
CA ILE A 139 5.94 10.39 2.38
C ILE A 139 5.74 9.97 3.83
N CYS A 140 6.78 9.40 4.43
CA CYS A 140 6.66 8.85 5.78
C CYS A 140 6.41 9.93 6.84
N CYS A 141 7.05 11.09 6.70
CA CYS A 141 6.80 12.24 7.57
C CYS A 141 5.34 12.73 7.43
N GLY A 142 4.83 12.83 6.21
CA GLY A 142 3.43 13.15 5.94
C GLY A 142 2.46 12.16 6.60
N CYS A 143 2.70 10.85 6.46
CA CYS A 143 1.88 9.82 7.10
C CYS A 143 1.88 9.89 8.64
N ILE A 144 3.03 10.18 9.26
CA ILE A 144 3.13 10.31 10.73
C ILE A 144 2.36 11.56 11.19
N LEU A 145 2.52 12.68 10.52
CA LEU A 145 1.79 13.92 10.82
C LEU A 145 0.28 13.74 10.60
N ALA A 146 -0.13 12.97 9.59
CA ALA A 146 -1.51 12.64 9.29
C ALA A 146 -2.18 11.92 10.46
N VAL A 147 -1.57 10.80 10.84
CA VAL A 147 -2.08 9.88 11.86
C VAL A 147 -2.00 10.47 13.28
N THR A 148 -1.21 11.54 13.48
CA THR A 148 -1.12 12.24 14.77
C THR A 148 -1.98 13.50 14.80
N ILE A 149 -1.74 14.46 13.91
CA ILE A 149 -2.38 15.78 13.95
C ILE A 149 -3.82 15.73 13.46
N VAL A 150 -4.06 15.11 12.31
CA VAL A 150 -5.42 15.09 11.72
C VAL A 150 -6.35 14.24 12.56
N VAL A 151 -5.89 13.08 13.04
CA VAL A 151 -6.62 12.23 13.98
C VAL A 151 -6.86 12.94 15.33
N SER A 152 -5.90 13.71 15.85
CA SER A 152 -6.14 14.48 17.09
C SER A 152 -7.18 15.58 16.91
N ILE A 153 -7.23 16.22 15.73
CA ILE A 153 -8.25 17.21 15.40
C ILE A 153 -9.63 16.52 15.32
N GLU A 154 -9.67 15.32 14.76
CA GLU A 154 -10.88 14.52 14.64
C GLU A 154 -11.48 14.17 15.99
N GLU A 155 -10.68 13.62 16.92
CA GLU A 155 -11.19 13.27 18.25
C GLU A 155 -11.59 14.50 19.08
N SER A 156 -10.90 15.64 18.92
CA SER A 156 -11.13 16.82 19.77
C SER A 156 -12.19 17.80 19.24
N LYS A 157 -12.25 18.01 17.92
CA LYS A 157 -13.12 19.01 17.26
C LYS A 157 -14.13 18.40 16.32
N GLY A 158 -14.04 17.10 16.04
CA GLY A 158 -14.94 16.37 15.17
C GLY A 158 -14.51 16.36 13.69
N TRP A 159 -15.19 15.49 12.95
CA TRP A 159 -14.93 15.14 11.55
C TRP A 159 -14.85 16.32 10.57
N PHE A 160 -15.73 17.32 10.73
CA PHE A 160 -15.76 18.49 9.85
C PHE A 160 -14.43 19.23 9.82
N TRP A 161 -13.82 19.45 10.99
CA TRP A 161 -12.54 20.15 11.10
C TRP A 161 -11.37 19.32 10.59
N SER A 162 -11.41 17.99 10.78
CA SER A 162 -10.45 17.03 10.25
C SER A 162 -10.42 17.09 8.71
N PHE A 163 -11.57 16.88 8.06
CA PHE A 163 -11.68 16.92 6.60
C PHE A 163 -11.40 18.32 6.01
N THR A 164 -11.85 19.40 6.66
CA THR A 164 -11.57 20.77 6.19
C THR A 164 -10.07 21.06 6.20
N THR A 165 -9.37 20.60 7.23
CA THR A 165 -7.91 20.72 7.33
C THR A 165 -7.23 19.95 6.20
N SER A 166 -7.64 18.71 5.96
CA SER A 166 -7.17 17.89 4.84
C SER A 166 -7.39 18.55 3.47
N VAL A 167 -8.55 19.16 3.23
CA VAL A 167 -8.85 19.87 1.98
C VAL A 167 -7.99 21.13 1.83
N GLY A 168 -7.82 21.91 2.91
CA GLY A 168 -6.96 23.10 2.88
C GLY A 168 -5.49 22.76 2.57
N ILE A 169 -4.98 21.68 3.15
CA ILE A 169 -3.64 21.14 2.90
C ILE A 169 -3.49 20.69 1.44
N LEU A 170 -4.47 19.96 0.89
CA LEU A 170 -4.45 19.53 -0.52
C LEU A 170 -4.53 20.71 -1.49
N ALA A 171 -5.38 21.70 -1.21
CA ALA A 171 -5.49 22.91 -2.01
C ALA A 171 -4.17 23.70 -2.02
N LEU A 172 -3.49 23.77 -0.87
CA LEU A 172 -2.16 24.36 -0.78
C LEU A 172 -1.12 23.56 -1.59
N ALA A 173 -1.14 22.22 -1.53
CA ALA A 173 -0.26 21.38 -2.35
C ALA A 173 -0.46 21.63 -3.85
N LEU A 174 -1.70 21.67 -4.29
CA LEU A 174 -2.05 21.96 -5.68
C LEU A 174 -1.62 23.38 -6.08
N PHE A 175 -1.80 24.37 -5.20
CA PHE A 175 -1.34 25.73 -5.45
C PHE A 175 0.19 25.79 -5.63
N ILE A 176 0.96 25.12 -4.76
CA ILE A 176 2.41 25.02 -4.86
C ILE A 176 2.82 24.31 -6.15
N PHE A 177 2.15 23.21 -6.50
CA PHE A 177 2.41 22.47 -7.75
C PHE A 177 2.15 23.35 -8.98
N MET A 178 1.02 24.05 -9.02
CA MET A 178 0.66 24.97 -10.11
C MET A 178 1.63 26.16 -10.21
N ALA A 179 2.09 26.69 -9.08
CA ALA A 179 3.10 27.74 -9.05
C ALA A 179 4.48 27.25 -9.53
N GLY A 180 4.77 25.95 -9.44
CA GLY A 180 6.01 25.32 -9.92
C GLY A 180 5.97 24.83 -11.37
N LEU A 181 4.80 24.79 -12.03
CA LEU A 181 4.67 24.45 -13.46
C LEU A 181 5.58 25.30 -14.38
N PRO A 182 5.79 26.61 -14.14
CA PRO A 182 6.71 27.44 -14.92
C PRO A 182 8.16 26.99 -14.95
N ASP A 183 8.60 26.25 -13.94
CA ASP A 183 9.97 25.79 -13.81
C ASP A 183 10.13 24.30 -14.17
N CYS A 184 9.03 23.65 -14.59
CA CYS A 184 8.98 22.23 -14.90
C CYS A 184 9.51 21.96 -16.31
N LEU A 185 10.53 21.10 -16.38
CA LEU A 185 11.12 20.62 -17.62
C LEU A 185 10.26 19.50 -18.21
N ARG A 186 9.97 19.59 -19.49
CA ARG A 186 9.38 18.51 -20.28
C ARG A 186 10.49 17.85 -21.10
N SER A 187 10.71 16.58 -20.87
CA SER A 187 11.55 15.76 -21.74
C SER A 187 10.83 15.53 -23.07
N ARG A 188 11.50 15.89 -24.17
CA ARG A 188 11.03 15.58 -25.52
C ARG A 188 11.47 14.16 -25.85
N ASN A 189 10.51 13.25 -26.06
CA ASN A 189 10.76 11.86 -26.44
C ASN A 189 11.82 11.78 -27.56
N ARG A 190 12.95 11.12 -27.29
CA ARG A 190 13.71 10.47 -28.37
C ARG A 190 12.83 9.34 -28.90
N ASN A 191 12.87 9.14 -30.22
CA ASN A 191 12.21 8.03 -30.86
C ASN A 191 12.57 6.74 -30.12
N LYS A 192 11.52 5.99 -29.75
CA LYS A 192 11.53 4.76 -28.93
C LYS A 192 12.53 3.69 -29.41
N SER A 193 13.01 3.81 -30.65
CA SER A 193 13.90 2.88 -31.36
C SER A 193 15.34 2.83 -30.83
N ASP A 194 15.91 3.95 -30.36
CA ASP A 194 17.36 4.04 -30.15
C ASP A 194 17.80 3.47 -28.79
N LEU A 195 16.90 3.44 -27.79
CA LEU A 195 17.20 2.92 -26.45
C LEU A 195 17.08 1.39 -26.37
N GLU A 196 16.25 0.82 -27.25
CA GLU A 196 16.04 -0.63 -27.36
C GLU A 196 17.27 -1.31 -27.99
N GLU A 197 18.00 -0.65 -28.89
CA GLU A 197 19.23 -1.18 -29.53
C GLU A 197 20.44 -1.28 -28.59
N GLU A 198 20.69 -0.30 -27.72
CA GLU A 198 21.87 -0.30 -26.83
C GLU A 198 21.76 -1.31 -25.67
N MET A 199 20.56 -1.58 -25.16
CA MET A 199 20.35 -2.63 -24.15
C MET A 199 20.36 -4.05 -24.76
N MET A 200 20.02 -4.18 -26.05
CA MET A 200 19.93 -5.46 -26.78
C MET A 200 21.26 -6.21 -26.85
N GLN A 201 22.38 -5.49 -27.05
CA GLN A 201 23.71 -6.11 -27.18
C GLN A 201 24.26 -6.66 -25.86
N SER A 202 23.80 -6.15 -24.71
CA SER A 202 24.24 -6.62 -23.39
C SER A 202 23.54 -7.91 -22.92
N LEU A 203 22.37 -8.22 -23.50
CA LEU A 203 21.55 -9.37 -23.10
C LEU A 203 21.92 -10.65 -23.87
N ILE A 204 22.45 -10.54 -25.09
CA ILE A 204 22.89 -11.68 -25.91
C ILE A 204 24.03 -12.47 -25.22
N SER A 205 24.80 -11.85 -24.30
CA SER A 205 25.85 -12.53 -23.53
C SER A 205 25.37 -13.23 -22.25
N THR A 206 24.10 -13.07 -21.85
CA THR A 206 23.61 -13.57 -20.54
C THR A 206 22.63 -14.75 -20.67
N ASP A 207 22.35 -15.20 -21.90
CA ASP A 207 21.32 -16.20 -22.23
C ASP A 207 21.71 -17.67 -21.93
N GLU A 208 22.91 -17.94 -21.39
CA GLU A 208 23.33 -19.34 -21.14
C GLU A 208 22.84 -19.96 -19.83
N GLY A 209 21.97 -19.31 -19.06
CA GLY A 209 21.39 -19.98 -17.90
C GLY A 209 20.20 -19.30 -17.30
N ILE A 210 18.99 -19.82 -17.56
CA ILE A 210 17.95 -20.12 -16.55
C ILE A 210 16.82 -20.91 -17.26
N SER A 211 16.65 -22.17 -16.87
CA SER A 211 15.68 -23.11 -17.43
C SER A 211 14.33 -23.04 -16.71
N HIS A 212 13.36 -22.27 -17.20
CA HIS A 212 11.97 -22.35 -16.73
C HIS A 212 11.19 -23.43 -17.47
N THR A 213 11.31 -24.70 -17.09
CA THR A 213 10.88 -25.86 -17.90
C THR A 213 9.40 -26.25 -17.85
N LYS A 214 8.52 -25.55 -17.11
CA LYS A 214 7.14 -26.04 -16.84
C LYS A 214 6.01 -25.50 -17.74
N LEU A 215 6.18 -24.38 -18.45
CA LEU A 215 5.12 -23.76 -19.26
C LEU A 215 5.16 -24.16 -20.75
N LYS A 216 5.42 -25.45 -21.04
CA LYS A 216 5.47 -26.01 -22.41
C LYS A 216 4.19 -25.82 -23.24
N CYS A 217 3.07 -25.47 -22.61
CA CYS A 217 1.83 -25.16 -23.32
C CYS A 217 1.97 -23.91 -24.21
N LEU A 218 2.78 -22.93 -23.79
CA LEU A 218 3.04 -21.71 -24.55
C LEU A 218 3.85 -21.96 -25.82
N ASP A 219 4.62 -23.05 -25.89
CA ASP A 219 5.39 -23.42 -27.09
C ASP A 219 4.45 -23.73 -28.27
N LYS A 220 3.16 -24.05 -28.02
CA LYS A 220 2.14 -24.18 -29.09
C LYS A 220 1.81 -22.87 -29.79
N THR A 221 2.09 -21.71 -29.17
CA THR A 221 1.86 -20.39 -29.78
C THR A 221 2.93 -20.02 -30.80
N MET A 222 4.11 -20.66 -30.73
CA MET A 222 5.20 -20.55 -31.74
C MET A 222 4.80 -21.11 -33.12
N LEU A 223 3.66 -21.80 -33.23
CA LEU A 223 3.10 -22.24 -34.51
C LEU A 223 2.50 -21.08 -35.33
N ASN A 224 2.27 -19.92 -34.70
CA ASN A 224 1.80 -18.72 -35.36
C ASN A 224 2.99 -17.85 -35.79
N LYS A 225 3.14 -17.58 -37.10
CA LYS A 225 4.27 -16.79 -37.65
C LYS A 225 4.30 -15.33 -37.19
N ASN A 226 3.22 -14.84 -36.57
CA ASN A 226 3.10 -13.45 -36.11
C ASN A 226 3.64 -13.20 -34.69
N ILE A 227 4.09 -14.24 -33.97
CA ILE A 227 4.56 -14.11 -32.57
C ILE A 227 6.06 -14.43 -32.53
N SER A 228 6.85 -13.53 -31.95
CA SER A 228 8.29 -13.73 -31.82
C SER A 228 8.60 -14.74 -30.71
N ALA A 229 9.66 -15.53 -30.89
CA ALA A 229 10.11 -16.45 -29.86
C ALA A 229 10.51 -15.75 -28.56
N THR A 230 10.94 -14.48 -28.67
CA THR A 230 11.26 -13.61 -27.54
C THR A 230 10.02 -13.27 -26.72
N GLU A 231 8.90 -12.92 -27.36
CA GLU A 231 7.64 -12.55 -26.69
C GLU A 231 7.07 -13.72 -25.88
N VAL A 232 7.19 -14.94 -26.40
CA VAL A 232 6.76 -16.15 -25.70
C VAL A 232 7.65 -16.44 -24.49
N ALA A 233 8.97 -16.25 -24.62
CA ALA A 233 9.90 -16.42 -23.50
C ALA A 233 9.66 -15.38 -22.39
N GLU A 234 9.47 -14.11 -22.76
CA GLU A 234 9.16 -13.02 -21.82
C GLU A 234 7.87 -13.30 -21.05
N THR A 235 6.81 -13.69 -21.76
CA THR A 235 5.51 -14.04 -21.16
C THR A 235 5.61 -15.26 -20.25
N ARG A 236 6.41 -16.26 -20.64
CA ARG A 236 6.65 -17.47 -19.84
C ARG A 236 7.34 -17.16 -18.52
N THR A 237 8.37 -16.32 -18.53
CA THR A 237 9.06 -15.86 -17.32
C THR A 237 8.11 -15.06 -16.42
N PHE A 238 7.33 -14.14 -16.99
CA PHE A 238 6.34 -13.36 -16.24
C PHE A 238 5.26 -14.25 -15.58
N LEU A 239 4.74 -15.25 -16.29
CA LEU A 239 3.78 -16.21 -15.74
C LEU A 239 4.40 -17.08 -14.64
N GLY A 240 5.71 -17.31 -14.68
CA GLY A 240 6.44 -17.95 -13.59
C GLY A 240 6.32 -17.19 -12.27
N LEU A 241 6.21 -15.86 -12.30
CA LEU A 241 6.16 -15.00 -11.10
C LEU A 241 4.80 -15.04 -10.40
N LEU A 242 3.74 -15.43 -11.11
CA LEU A 242 2.36 -15.38 -10.62
C LEU A 242 2.11 -16.20 -9.34
N PRO A 243 2.63 -17.43 -9.16
CA PRO A 243 2.45 -18.17 -7.91
C PRO A 243 2.99 -17.43 -6.68
N ILE A 244 4.14 -16.76 -6.81
CA ILE A 244 4.71 -15.93 -5.74
C ILE A 244 3.83 -14.71 -5.51
N PHE A 245 3.34 -14.07 -6.57
CA PHE A 245 2.38 -12.97 -6.46
C PHE A 245 1.12 -13.41 -5.71
N PHE A 246 0.48 -14.51 -6.10
CA PHE A 246 -0.72 -15.02 -5.45
C PHE A 246 -0.49 -15.33 -3.97
N SER A 247 0.68 -15.83 -3.60
CA SER A 247 0.99 -16.11 -2.19
C SER A 247 1.05 -14.87 -1.30
N THR A 248 1.21 -13.67 -1.86
CA THR A 248 1.25 -12.45 -1.05
C THR A 248 -0.13 -11.82 -0.82
N ILE A 249 -1.14 -12.27 -1.55
CA ILE A 249 -2.52 -11.79 -1.41
C ILE A 249 -3.06 -12.11 -0.01
N ALA A 250 -2.81 -13.33 0.50
CA ALA A 250 -3.28 -13.75 1.83
C ALA A 250 -2.61 -12.94 2.97
N MET A 251 -1.36 -12.50 2.78
CA MET A 251 -0.69 -11.61 3.72
C MET A 251 -1.31 -10.21 3.71
N ASN A 252 -1.55 -9.67 2.51
CA ASN A 252 -2.21 -8.37 2.36
C ASN A 252 -3.64 -8.39 2.95
N CYS A 253 -4.30 -9.54 2.96
CA CYS A 253 -5.56 -9.74 3.69
C CYS A 253 -5.39 -9.59 5.21
N CYS A 254 -4.28 -10.05 5.81
CA CYS A 254 -3.99 -9.76 7.21
C CYS A 254 -3.71 -8.28 7.45
N LEU A 255 -3.01 -7.64 6.52
CA LEU A 255 -2.69 -6.21 6.63
C LEU A 255 -3.95 -5.35 6.71
N ALA A 256 -5.00 -5.72 5.97
CA ALA A 256 -6.30 -5.04 6.03
C ALA A 256 -6.90 -5.03 7.46
N GLN A 257 -6.63 -6.05 8.28
CA GLN A 257 -7.18 -6.14 9.65
C GLN A 257 -6.64 -5.07 10.59
N LEU A 258 -5.44 -4.53 10.32
CA LEU A 258 -4.89 -3.42 11.11
C LEU A 258 -5.68 -2.12 10.92
N SER A 259 -6.31 -1.97 9.76
CA SER A 259 -7.12 -0.78 9.46
C SER A 259 -8.59 -0.93 9.83
N THR A 260 -9.06 -2.15 10.12
CA THR A 260 -10.48 -2.45 10.37
C THR A 260 -10.71 -2.95 11.81
N PHE A 261 -10.73 -4.27 12.02
CA PHE A 261 -11.05 -4.87 13.32
C PHE A 261 -10.09 -4.44 14.42
N SER A 262 -8.79 -4.26 14.11
CA SER A 262 -7.83 -3.80 15.11
C SER A 262 -8.17 -2.40 15.64
N VAL A 263 -8.69 -1.51 14.78
CA VAL A 263 -9.17 -0.19 15.18
C VAL A 263 -10.40 -0.33 16.07
N GLN A 264 -11.35 -1.18 15.69
CA GLN A 264 -12.56 -1.42 16.49
C GLN A 264 -12.28 -2.01 17.86
N GLN A 265 -11.38 -2.99 17.93
CA GLN A 265 -10.89 -3.53 19.19
C GLN A 265 -10.32 -2.42 20.05
N GLY A 266 -9.51 -1.53 19.47
CA GLY A 266 -8.93 -0.43 20.23
C GLY A 266 -9.94 0.62 20.70
N MET A 267 -11.06 0.81 19.99
CA MET A 267 -12.10 1.78 20.38
C MET A 267 -12.80 1.40 21.69
N ILE A 268 -12.89 0.11 22.01
CA ILE A 268 -13.49 -0.40 23.24
C ILE A 268 -12.46 -0.69 24.35
N MET A 269 -11.17 -0.51 24.07
CA MET A 269 -10.08 -0.73 25.03
C MET A 269 -9.76 0.54 25.81
N ASN A 270 -8.97 0.40 26.88
CA ASN A 270 -8.50 1.56 27.64
C ASN A 270 -7.39 2.30 26.87
N ARG A 271 -7.71 3.52 26.43
CA ARG A 271 -6.84 4.39 25.61
C ARG A 271 -5.92 5.31 26.42
N LYS A 272 -5.97 5.26 27.75
CA LYS A 272 -5.14 6.12 28.62
C LYS A 272 -3.71 5.58 28.71
N LEU A 273 -2.72 6.36 28.30
CA LEU A 273 -1.29 6.00 28.49
C LEU A 273 -0.70 6.50 29.80
N PHE A 274 -0.93 7.77 30.14
CA PHE A 274 -0.42 8.38 31.37
C PHE A 274 -1.48 9.32 31.96
N CYS A 275 -1.88 9.05 33.21
CA CYS A 275 -2.76 9.79 34.14
C CYS A 275 -4.05 10.45 33.56
N SER A 276 -4.00 11.14 32.41
CA SER A 276 -5.12 11.76 31.72
C SER A 276 -4.99 11.88 30.18
N PHE A 277 -3.91 11.43 29.55
CA PHE A 277 -3.77 11.51 28.08
C PHE A 277 -4.35 10.26 27.39
N GLU A 278 -5.39 10.46 26.58
CA GLU A 278 -6.00 9.43 25.73
C GLU A 278 -5.37 9.49 24.34
N ILE A 279 -4.91 8.33 23.86
CA ILE A 279 -4.38 8.21 22.51
C ILE A 279 -5.49 7.73 21.56
N PRO A 280 -5.71 8.43 20.43
CA PRO A 280 -6.58 7.92 19.39
C PRO A 280 -6.11 6.55 18.91
N VAL A 281 -7.04 5.62 18.72
CA VAL A 281 -6.69 4.24 18.31
C VAL A 281 -5.98 4.23 16.97
N THR A 282 -6.49 5.04 16.04
CA THR A 282 -5.92 5.23 14.71
C THR A 282 -4.48 5.76 14.79
N SER A 283 -4.13 6.53 15.83
CA SER A 283 -2.77 7.01 16.07
C SER A 283 -1.75 5.90 16.39
N LEU A 284 -2.18 4.69 16.73
CA LEU A 284 -1.27 3.53 16.90
C LEU A 284 -0.56 3.16 15.60
N ALA A 285 -1.15 3.47 14.43
CA ALA A 285 -0.50 3.33 13.14
C ALA A 285 0.71 4.28 12.96
N ALA A 286 0.88 5.32 13.78
CA ALA A 286 2.09 6.15 13.73
C ALA A 286 3.34 5.34 14.07
N ILE A 287 3.22 4.39 15.00
CA ILE A 287 4.36 3.58 15.44
C ILE A 287 4.74 2.54 14.37
N THR A 288 3.78 2.02 13.61
CA THR A 288 4.08 1.15 12.46
C THR A 288 4.78 1.93 11.36
N LEU A 289 4.36 3.15 11.07
CA LEU A 289 5.03 4.02 10.11
C LEU A 289 6.47 4.37 10.53
N ILE A 290 6.71 4.66 11.80
CA ILE A 290 8.06 4.88 12.34
C ILE A 290 8.91 3.62 12.17
N LEU A 291 8.38 2.44 12.50
CA LEU A 291 9.09 1.18 12.34
C LEU A 291 9.41 0.89 10.87
N MET A 292 8.48 1.19 9.96
CA MET A 292 8.69 1.06 8.52
C MET A 292 9.83 1.97 8.04
N VAL A 293 9.88 3.22 8.48
CA VAL A 293 11.00 4.14 8.18
C VAL A 293 12.31 3.61 8.72
N LEU A 294 12.34 3.15 9.98
CA LEU A 294 13.53 2.62 10.62
C LEU A 294 14.01 1.31 9.98
N SER A 295 13.11 0.52 9.41
CA SER A 295 13.46 -0.73 8.75
C SER A 295 14.36 -0.52 7.52
N ILE A 296 14.28 0.64 6.85
CA ILE A 296 15.09 0.98 5.66
C ILE A 296 16.59 1.11 6.00
N PRO A 297 17.03 1.99 6.91
CA PRO A 297 18.44 2.08 7.28
C PRO A 297 18.94 0.82 7.99
N LEU A 298 18.07 0.13 8.74
CA LEU A 298 18.41 -1.17 9.31
C LEU A 298 18.69 -2.19 8.21
N TYR A 299 17.87 -2.24 7.16
CA TYR A 299 18.09 -3.10 6.02
C TYR A 299 19.37 -2.74 5.26
N ASP A 300 19.67 -1.47 5.03
CA ASP A 300 20.91 -1.07 4.36
C ASP A 300 22.16 -1.38 5.19
N TYR A 301 22.07 -1.24 6.51
CA TYR A 301 23.16 -1.54 7.43
C TYR A 301 23.40 -3.05 7.57
N PHE A 302 22.34 -3.82 7.83
CA PHE A 302 22.43 -5.27 8.03
C PHE A 302 22.55 -6.03 6.71
N GLY A 303 21.91 -5.58 5.64
CA GLY A 303 21.96 -6.18 4.30
C GLY A 303 23.38 -6.22 3.75
N LYS A 304 24.13 -5.12 3.87
CA LYS A 304 25.57 -5.07 3.52
C LYS A 304 26.44 -6.04 4.33
N ARG A 305 26.00 -6.42 5.53
CA ARG A 305 26.71 -7.32 6.44
C ARG A 305 26.30 -8.78 6.27
N ILE A 306 25.08 -9.03 5.79
CA ILE A 306 24.48 -10.38 5.67
C ILE A 306 24.72 -10.98 4.27
N SER A 307 24.90 -10.18 3.21
CA SER A 307 25.28 -10.73 1.91
C SER A 307 25.95 -9.72 0.98
N SER A 308 27.15 -10.05 0.52
CA SER A 308 27.82 -9.35 -0.59
C SER A 308 27.20 -9.67 -1.95
N ASP A 309 26.41 -10.75 -2.05
CA ASP A 309 25.66 -11.14 -3.25
C ASP A 309 24.17 -11.29 -2.93
N ILE A 310 23.36 -10.35 -3.40
CA ILE A 310 21.89 -10.43 -3.30
C ILE A 310 21.42 -11.45 -4.34
N SER A 311 21.46 -12.74 -4.03
CA SER A 311 20.94 -13.81 -4.88
C SER A 311 19.39 -13.79 -4.93
N PRO A 312 18.74 -14.19 -6.04
CA PRO A 312 17.29 -14.41 -6.09
C PRO A 312 16.74 -15.26 -4.93
N SER A 313 17.53 -16.25 -4.48
CA SER A 313 17.21 -17.09 -3.31
C SER A 313 17.07 -16.30 -2.01
N PHE A 314 17.81 -15.21 -1.84
CA PHE A 314 17.70 -14.34 -0.67
C PHE A 314 16.36 -13.61 -0.63
N ASN A 315 15.91 -13.05 -1.76
CA ASN A 315 14.64 -12.36 -1.84
C ASN A 315 13.46 -13.31 -1.60
N LEU A 316 13.53 -14.55 -2.12
CA LEU A 316 12.53 -15.58 -1.83
C LEU A 316 12.48 -15.96 -0.35
N LYS A 317 13.63 -16.06 0.34
CA LYS A 317 13.66 -16.31 1.79
C LYS A 317 13.07 -15.14 2.58
N ARG A 318 13.35 -13.90 2.16
CA ARG A 318 12.80 -12.68 2.76
C ARG A 318 11.27 -12.63 2.66
N ILE A 319 10.71 -12.96 1.50
CA ILE A 319 9.25 -13.07 1.29
C ILE A 319 8.66 -14.17 2.18
N GLY A 320 9.28 -15.34 2.23
CA GLY A 320 8.82 -16.45 3.07
C GLY A 320 8.84 -16.12 4.56
N LEU A 321 9.85 -15.38 5.04
CA LEU A 321 9.92 -14.90 6.41
C LEU A 321 8.79 -13.91 6.73
N GLY A 322 8.49 -12.98 5.81
CA GLY A 322 7.34 -12.07 5.97
C GLY A 322 6.01 -12.83 6.06
N LEU A 323 5.80 -13.80 5.18
CA LEU A 323 4.59 -14.66 5.21
C LEU A 323 4.47 -15.42 6.55
N ALA A 324 5.57 -15.98 7.07
CA ALA A 324 5.57 -16.66 8.36
C ALA A 324 5.26 -15.71 9.53
N LEU A 325 5.84 -14.51 9.54
CA LEU A 325 5.58 -13.50 10.57
C LEU A 325 4.13 -13.00 10.51
N SER A 326 3.53 -12.91 9.32
CA SER A 326 2.11 -12.52 9.19
C SER A 326 1.17 -13.55 9.80
N SER A 327 1.47 -14.84 9.64
CA SER A 327 0.72 -15.94 10.27
C SER A 327 0.82 -15.86 11.79
N LEU A 328 2.04 -15.68 12.32
CA LEU A 328 2.27 -15.56 13.76
C LEU A 328 1.60 -14.31 14.36
N SER A 329 1.54 -13.20 13.61
CA SER A 329 0.81 -12.01 14.04
C SER A 329 -0.70 -12.27 14.24
N MET A 330 -1.33 -13.09 13.39
CA MET A 330 -2.75 -13.46 13.57
C MET A 330 -2.98 -14.35 14.80
N VAL A 331 -2.01 -15.18 15.18
CA VAL A 331 -2.07 -15.93 16.44
C VAL A 331 -2.05 -14.97 17.63
N ILE A 332 -1.14 -13.99 17.60
CA ILE A 332 -1.05 -12.96 18.64
C ILE A 332 -2.36 -12.17 18.71
N ALA A 333 -2.94 -11.80 17.56
CA ALA A 333 -4.21 -11.10 17.50
C ALA A 333 -5.36 -11.90 18.14
N ALA A 334 -5.43 -13.20 17.85
CA ALA A 334 -6.42 -14.09 18.47
C ALA A 334 -6.24 -14.20 19.99
N ILE A 335 -5.00 -14.27 20.47
CA ILE A 335 -4.69 -14.31 21.91
C ILE A 335 -5.10 -13.00 22.59
N VAL A 336 -4.70 -11.85 22.02
CA VAL A 336 -5.04 -10.53 22.56
C VAL A 336 -6.56 -10.34 22.60
N GLU A 337 -7.29 -10.77 21.58
CA GLU A 337 -8.75 -10.69 21.57
C GLU A 337 -9.38 -11.59 22.63
N THR A 338 -8.87 -12.80 22.79
CA THR A 338 -9.33 -13.73 23.85
C THR A 338 -9.11 -13.13 25.23
N MET A 339 -7.94 -12.52 25.47
CA MET A 339 -7.63 -11.85 26.73
C MET A 339 -8.54 -10.64 26.96
N ARG A 340 -8.72 -9.79 25.95
CA ARG A 340 -9.59 -8.61 26.00
C ARG A 340 -11.02 -9.00 26.36
N LYS A 341 -11.57 -9.98 25.66
CA LYS A 341 -12.94 -10.47 25.87
C LYS A 341 -13.11 -11.12 27.24
N TYR A 342 -12.14 -11.90 27.70
CA TYR A 342 -12.18 -12.53 29.01
C TYR A 342 -12.29 -11.48 30.14
N GLU A 343 -11.44 -10.46 30.11
CA GLU A 343 -11.40 -9.37 31.10
C GLU A 343 -12.66 -8.50 31.04
N ALA A 344 -13.15 -8.18 29.84
CA ALA A 344 -14.37 -7.38 29.68
C ALA A 344 -15.62 -8.09 30.24
N VAL A 345 -15.76 -9.40 29.97
CA VAL A 345 -16.98 -10.15 30.36
C VAL A 345 -16.96 -10.59 31.83
N HIS A 346 -15.81 -10.97 32.37
CA HIS A 346 -15.74 -11.54 33.73
C HIS A 346 -15.37 -10.54 34.81
N ASN A 347 -14.50 -9.58 34.49
CA ASN A 347 -13.92 -8.65 35.47
C ASN A 347 -14.39 -7.20 35.26
N ASP A 348 -15.22 -6.94 34.24
CA ASP A 348 -15.71 -5.61 33.85
C ASP A 348 -14.56 -4.59 33.70
N PHE A 349 -13.42 -5.07 33.19
CA PHE A 349 -12.18 -4.30 33.09
C PHE A 349 -11.70 -4.21 31.64
N ASN A 350 -11.48 -2.97 31.18
CA ASN A 350 -10.97 -2.71 29.84
C ASN A 350 -9.44 -2.75 29.82
N ILE A 351 -8.88 -3.72 29.10
CA ILE A 351 -7.43 -3.87 28.95
C ILE A 351 -6.84 -2.68 28.17
N SER A 352 -5.57 -2.37 28.41
CA SER A 352 -4.90 -1.26 27.70
C SER A 352 -4.75 -1.54 26.21
N VAL A 353 -5.01 -0.52 25.39
CA VAL A 353 -4.86 -0.55 23.93
C VAL A 353 -3.42 -0.91 23.49
N LEU A 354 -2.43 -0.74 24.36
CA LEU A 354 -1.03 -1.07 24.10
C LEU A 354 -0.80 -2.56 23.79
N TRP A 355 -1.69 -3.46 24.18
CA TRP A 355 -1.58 -4.88 23.80
C TRP A 355 -1.70 -5.10 22.29
N LEU A 356 -2.44 -4.25 21.57
CA LEU A 356 -2.55 -4.32 20.11
C LEU A 356 -1.20 -4.00 19.44
N MET A 357 -0.28 -3.31 20.11
CA MET A 357 1.02 -2.96 19.53
C MET A 357 1.81 -4.19 19.05
N CYS A 358 1.64 -5.34 19.73
CA CYS A 358 2.36 -6.55 19.37
C CYS A 358 1.99 -7.05 17.96
N GLN A 359 0.70 -7.11 17.64
CA GLN A 359 0.23 -7.51 16.29
C GLN A 359 0.58 -6.45 15.23
N TYR A 360 0.48 -5.16 15.55
CA TYR A 360 0.81 -4.06 14.62
C TYR A 360 2.30 -4.09 14.23
N LEU A 361 3.20 -4.17 15.22
CA LEU A 361 4.65 -4.21 14.98
C LEU A 361 5.04 -5.44 14.16
N MET A 362 4.55 -6.62 14.55
CA MET A 362 4.92 -7.87 13.90
C MET A 362 4.45 -7.93 12.45
N LEU A 363 3.21 -7.50 12.18
CA LEU A 363 2.67 -7.50 10.82
C LEU A 363 3.31 -6.43 9.94
N THR A 364 3.76 -5.31 10.53
CA THR A 364 4.51 -4.28 9.79
C THR A 364 5.89 -4.79 9.37
N VAL A 365 6.61 -5.48 10.27
CA VAL A 365 7.88 -6.11 9.92
C VAL A 365 7.67 -7.17 8.82
N ALA A 366 6.59 -7.95 8.92
CA ALA A 366 6.21 -8.92 7.90
C ALA A 366 6.01 -8.26 6.53
N ASP A 367 5.28 -7.15 6.48
CA ASP A 367 5.01 -6.40 5.25
C ASP A 367 6.29 -5.85 4.62
N THR A 368 7.13 -5.13 5.38
CA THR A 368 8.39 -4.59 4.82
C THR A 368 9.32 -5.69 4.29
N LEU A 369 9.33 -6.87 4.92
CA LEU A 369 10.08 -8.01 4.43
C LEU A 369 9.48 -8.57 3.13
N ALA A 370 8.19 -8.88 3.12
CA ALA A 370 7.55 -9.54 1.99
C ALA A 370 7.29 -8.61 0.80
N PHE A 371 6.75 -7.42 1.02
CA PHE A 371 6.48 -6.45 -0.04
C PHE A 371 7.78 -5.98 -0.69
N GLY A 372 8.76 -5.56 0.13
CA GLY A 372 10.06 -5.14 -0.40
C GLY A 372 10.82 -6.29 -1.07
N GLY A 373 10.75 -7.50 -0.50
CA GLY A 373 11.36 -8.69 -1.12
C GLY A 373 10.72 -9.08 -2.45
N MET A 374 9.39 -8.95 -2.56
CA MET A 374 8.65 -9.22 -3.80
C MET A 374 9.01 -8.22 -4.89
N LEU A 375 9.02 -6.92 -4.59
CA LEU A 375 9.38 -5.89 -5.57
C LEU A 375 10.81 -6.10 -6.10
N ASP A 376 11.77 -6.36 -5.21
CA ASP A 376 13.16 -6.63 -5.60
C ASP A 376 13.28 -7.91 -6.43
N PHE A 377 12.52 -8.96 -6.09
CA PHE A 377 12.49 -10.21 -6.85
C PHE A 377 11.87 -10.03 -8.23
N PHE A 378 10.65 -9.48 -8.31
CA PHE A 378 9.96 -9.30 -9.59
C PHE A 378 10.71 -8.34 -10.51
N TYR A 379 11.32 -7.27 -9.97
CA TYR A 379 12.05 -6.33 -10.82
C TYR A 379 13.29 -6.95 -11.46
N ARG A 380 13.90 -7.95 -10.81
CA ARG A 380 15.09 -8.67 -11.30
C ARG A 380 14.75 -9.79 -12.25
N GLU A 381 13.70 -10.55 -11.95
CA GLU A 381 13.28 -11.70 -12.76
C GLU A 381 12.37 -11.31 -13.93
N ALA A 382 11.71 -10.15 -13.88
CA ALA A 382 10.87 -9.69 -14.98
C ALA A 382 11.72 -9.26 -16.19
N PRO A 383 11.27 -9.58 -17.41
CA PRO A 383 11.93 -9.13 -18.62
C PRO A 383 11.94 -7.60 -18.71
N SER A 384 12.93 -7.05 -19.41
CA SER A 384 13.17 -5.60 -19.51
C SER A 384 11.94 -4.80 -19.94
N ASN A 385 11.13 -5.38 -20.83
CA ASN A 385 9.93 -4.76 -21.39
C ASN A 385 8.75 -4.71 -20.42
N MET A 386 8.78 -5.50 -19.34
CA MET A 386 7.67 -5.68 -18.38
C MET A 386 7.98 -5.19 -16.96
N LYS A 387 9.09 -4.48 -16.75
CA LYS A 387 9.50 -4.00 -15.41
C LYS A 387 8.46 -3.10 -14.73
N SER A 388 7.81 -2.21 -15.47
CA SER A 388 6.71 -1.38 -14.95
C SER A 388 5.51 -2.22 -14.51
N MET A 389 5.21 -3.29 -15.25
CA MET A 389 4.15 -4.23 -14.91
C MET A 389 4.47 -5.03 -13.65
N SER A 390 5.75 -5.34 -13.42
CA SER A 390 6.23 -5.96 -12.17
C SER A 390 5.98 -5.08 -10.94
N THR A 391 6.20 -3.77 -11.01
CA THR A 391 5.88 -2.86 -9.89
C THR A 391 4.37 -2.72 -9.67
N ALA A 392 3.59 -2.72 -10.75
CA ALA A 392 2.13 -2.69 -10.67
C ALA A 392 1.57 -3.94 -9.97
N LEU A 393 2.17 -5.12 -10.17
CA LEU A 393 1.77 -6.35 -9.47
C LEU A 393 1.84 -6.23 -7.95
N GLY A 394 2.81 -5.49 -7.40
CA GLY A 394 2.87 -5.26 -5.95
C GLY A 394 1.61 -4.58 -5.41
N TRP A 395 1.19 -3.49 -6.05
CA TRP A 395 -0.04 -2.77 -5.68
C TRP A 395 -1.32 -3.57 -5.96
N CYS A 396 -1.34 -4.35 -7.06
CA CYS A 396 -2.44 -5.27 -7.34
C CYS A 396 -2.58 -6.34 -6.26
N SER A 397 -1.46 -6.84 -5.73
CA SER A 397 -1.49 -7.83 -4.64
C SER A 397 -2.12 -7.25 -3.38
N THR A 398 -1.79 -6.01 -3.04
CA THR A 398 -2.42 -5.30 -1.92
C THR A 398 -3.92 -5.15 -2.15
N ALA A 399 -4.35 -4.69 -3.34
CA ALA A 399 -5.77 -4.54 -3.67
C ALA A 399 -6.53 -5.87 -3.55
N PHE A 400 -6.03 -6.96 -4.14
CA PHE A 400 -6.66 -8.27 -4.01
C PHE A 400 -6.68 -8.79 -2.58
N GLY A 401 -5.68 -8.48 -1.75
CA GLY A 401 -5.69 -8.84 -0.34
C GLY A 401 -6.82 -8.16 0.43
N PHE A 402 -7.07 -6.88 0.16
CA PHE A 402 -8.16 -6.13 0.79
C PHE A 402 -9.55 -6.63 0.32
N PHE A 403 -9.70 -6.95 -0.97
CA PHE A 403 -10.93 -7.60 -1.46
C PHE A 403 -11.13 -8.99 -0.87
N LEU A 404 -10.07 -9.78 -0.74
CA LEU A 404 -10.13 -11.10 -0.09
C LEU A 404 -10.54 -10.98 1.37
N SER A 405 -9.98 -10.02 2.12
CA SER A 405 -10.40 -9.72 3.49
C SER A 405 -11.89 -9.48 3.55
N THR A 406 -12.39 -8.60 2.69
CA THR A 406 -13.79 -8.23 2.67
C THR A 406 -14.70 -9.43 2.40
N ALA A 407 -14.38 -10.23 1.37
CA ALA A 407 -15.12 -11.44 1.05
C ALA A 407 -15.08 -12.48 2.19
N LEU A 408 -13.93 -12.65 2.85
CA LEU A 408 -13.79 -13.57 3.98
C LEU A 408 -14.66 -13.16 5.16
N VAL A 409 -14.73 -11.86 5.45
CA VAL A 409 -15.59 -11.35 6.51
C VAL A 409 -17.06 -11.64 6.19
N GLU A 410 -17.51 -11.35 4.97
CA GLU A 410 -18.89 -11.59 4.55
C GLU A 410 -19.27 -13.07 4.57
N VAL A 411 -18.41 -13.94 4.02
CA VAL A 411 -18.62 -15.38 4.01
C VAL A 411 -18.65 -15.92 5.44
N THR A 412 -17.73 -15.49 6.30
CA THR A 412 -17.72 -15.89 7.71
C THR A 412 -19.01 -15.46 8.39
N ASN A 413 -19.41 -14.20 8.22
CA ASN A 413 -20.61 -13.70 8.85
C ASN A 413 -21.89 -14.40 8.36
N THR A 414 -21.97 -14.73 7.07
CA THR A 414 -23.12 -15.43 6.48
C THR A 414 -23.22 -16.87 6.98
N ILE A 415 -22.10 -17.57 7.14
CA ILE A 415 -22.08 -18.98 7.55
C ILE A 415 -22.24 -19.13 9.06
N THR A 416 -21.54 -18.32 9.84
CA THR A 416 -21.39 -18.54 11.29
C THR A 416 -22.04 -17.48 12.15
N GLY A 417 -22.33 -16.30 11.60
CA GLY A 417 -22.80 -15.14 12.36
C GLY A 417 -21.78 -14.58 13.35
N TRP A 418 -20.51 -15.00 13.28
CA TRP A 418 -19.48 -14.63 14.28
C TRP A 418 -19.18 -13.14 14.37
N LEU A 419 -19.36 -12.41 13.27
CA LEU A 419 -18.93 -11.02 13.10
C LEU A 419 -20.13 -10.07 13.00
N GLY A 420 -21.32 -10.56 13.36
CA GLY A 420 -22.57 -9.81 13.36
C GLY A 420 -22.92 -9.34 14.77
N GLY A 421 -23.52 -8.16 14.87
CA GLY A 421 -23.92 -7.52 16.13
C GLY A 421 -23.27 -6.16 16.33
N ASP A 422 -23.92 -5.33 17.16
CA ASP A 422 -23.45 -3.97 17.46
C ASP A 422 -22.40 -3.95 18.59
N ASP A 423 -22.33 -5.02 19.41
CA ASP A 423 -21.34 -5.16 20.48
C ASP A 423 -20.25 -6.19 20.12
N LEU A 424 -19.01 -5.71 20.03
CA LEU A 424 -17.83 -6.55 19.76
C LEU A 424 -17.60 -7.59 20.87
N ASN A 425 -18.06 -7.36 22.10
CA ASN A 425 -17.93 -8.33 23.20
C ASN A 425 -18.74 -9.60 22.95
N GLU A 426 -19.84 -9.51 22.21
CA GLU A 426 -20.66 -10.67 21.85
C GLU A 426 -20.09 -11.40 20.62
N THR A 427 -19.43 -10.67 19.72
CA THR A 427 -18.80 -11.24 18.52
C THR A 427 -17.67 -12.22 18.83
N ARG A 428 -17.38 -13.11 17.88
CA ARG A 428 -16.32 -14.14 17.96
C ARG A 428 -15.14 -13.77 17.06
N LEU A 429 -14.61 -12.56 17.23
CA LEU A 429 -13.50 -12.03 16.44
C LEU A 429 -12.22 -12.89 16.59
N GLU A 430 -12.00 -13.50 17.76
CA GLU A 430 -10.87 -14.38 18.00
C GLU A 430 -10.86 -15.59 17.05
N LEU A 431 -12.04 -16.13 16.71
CA LEU A 431 -12.17 -17.25 15.77
C LEU A 431 -11.89 -16.82 14.34
N PHE A 432 -12.23 -15.58 13.98
CA PHE A 432 -11.89 -15.04 12.67
C PHE A 432 -10.38 -14.84 12.51
N TYR A 433 -9.67 -14.38 13.55
CA TYR A 433 -8.20 -14.35 13.52
C TYR A 433 -7.57 -15.74 13.41
N VAL A 434 -8.17 -16.76 14.03
CA VAL A 434 -7.73 -18.16 13.85
C VAL A 434 -7.94 -18.62 12.40
N VAL A 435 -9.05 -18.26 11.74
CA VAL A 435 -9.28 -18.54 10.31
C VAL A 435 -8.19 -17.90 9.45
N LEU A 436 -7.85 -16.62 9.70
CA LEU A 436 -6.77 -15.93 8.99
C LEU A 436 -5.39 -16.55 9.23
N PHE A 437 -5.12 -17.03 10.45
CA PHE A 437 -3.92 -17.79 10.77
C PHE A 437 -3.81 -19.09 9.97
N VAL A 438 -4.89 -19.89 9.93
CA VAL A 438 -4.92 -21.15 9.17
C VAL A 438 -4.74 -20.87 7.68
N LEU A 439 -5.46 -19.88 7.14
CA LEU A 439 -5.35 -19.47 5.74
C LEU A 439 -3.92 -19.04 5.39
N ASN A 440 -3.29 -18.20 6.20
CA ASN A 440 -1.92 -17.75 5.95
C ASN A 440 -0.88 -18.85 6.13
N THR A 441 -1.12 -19.80 7.03
CA THR A 441 -0.24 -20.97 7.19
C THR A 441 -0.32 -21.89 5.98
N LEU A 442 -1.53 -22.18 5.47
CA LEU A 442 -1.70 -22.95 4.24
C LEU A 442 -1.07 -22.23 3.04
N ASN A 443 -1.22 -20.91 2.98
CA ASN A 443 -0.61 -20.08 1.97
C ASN A 443 0.94 -20.09 2.05
N LEU A 444 1.52 -20.05 3.24
CA LEU A 444 2.96 -20.20 3.46
C LEU A 444 3.46 -21.56 2.97
N LEU A 445 2.72 -22.64 3.24
CA LEU A 445 3.06 -23.98 2.75
C LEU A 445 3.01 -24.04 1.22
N SER A 446 2.01 -23.41 0.60
CA SER A 446 1.91 -23.27 -0.86
C SER A 446 3.10 -22.48 -1.42
N TYR A 447 3.47 -21.37 -0.78
CA TYR A 447 4.65 -20.58 -1.13
C TYR A 447 5.94 -21.41 -1.07
N ILE A 448 6.15 -22.17 0.01
CA ILE A 448 7.32 -23.05 0.15
C ILE A 448 7.35 -24.12 -0.97
N PHE A 449 6.19 -24.64 -1.37
CA PHE A 449 6.11 -25.59 -2.49
C PHE A 449 6.50 -24.95 -3.83
N TRP A 450 5.98 -23.76 -4.13
CA TRP A 450 6.30 -23.05 -5.37
C TRP A 450 7.74 -22.56 -5.43
N THR A 451 8.29 -22.10 -4.30
CA THR A 451 9.69 -21.66 -4.23
C THR A 451 10.69 -22.79 -4.35
N LYS A 452 10.36 -24.02 -3.92
CA LYS A 452 11.20 -25.20 -4.19
C LYS A 452 11.19 -25.64 -5.66
N THR A 453 10.20 -25.16 -6.41
CA THR A 453 10.05 -25.43 -7.84
C THR A 453 10.76 -24.38 -8.71
N TYR A 454 11.10 -23.24 -8.11
CA TYR A 454 11.97 -22.20 -8.65
C TYR A 454 13.43 -22.57 -8.43
#